data_AF-A0A847ZAD4-F1
#
_entry.id   AF-A0A847ZAD4-F1
#
_cell.length_a   1.000
_cell.length_b   1.000
_cell.length_c   1.000
_cell.angle_alpha   90.00
_cell.angle_beta   90.00
_cell.angle_gamma   90.00
#
_symmetry.space_group_name_H-M   'P 1'
#
loop_
_entity.id
_entity.type
_entity.pdbx_description
1 polymer ?
#
loop_
_entity_poly.entity_id
_entity_poly.type
_entity_poly.pdbx_seq_one_letter_code
_entity_poly.pdbx_strand_id
1 'polypeptide(L)'
;MQEELLIQDARKSLRIRPEAAALYVKVKDSLLDHVNASMTEHPRIADLIGGNPMSMMRDNHSNHLDFMSTVFEFNSFELLVKTVPWVYRSYHAHGFSFDYFPRELEAWKNAVKTFLTPEASKEINAVYDWMLKNHGRMIELSAILPDKREPHPELKEERRKFGACLLAADFPLGMKIAGSVLERENGQEALYLGLIQPVMYEIGRLWEQDKISAAEEHMATSMVGRILAGLYARLPVSSANRGRAVVTSAPNEFHELGARILADMLEADGWDIFFLGANTPVEELIKLVRKADPRFLAISVTMPFNMDRVATIISGIRNDSALSSVKILVGGAAFNADRTLWQKIGADAWAEDPPSAIRQVQSW
;
A
#
# COMPACT_ATOMS: atom_id res chain seq x y z
N MET A 1 -3.06 -22.57 3.70
CA MET A 1 -2.07 -23.63 4.00
C MET A 1 -0.83 -23.51 3.12
N GLN A 2 -0.94 -23.37 1.79
CA GLN A 2 0.24 -23.19 0.91
C GLN A 2 1.02 -21.88 1.15
N GLU A 3 0.34 -20.73 1.32
CA GLU A 3 0.98 -19.44 1.62
C GLU A 3 1.81 -19.48 2.91
N GLU A 4 1.21 -19.93 4.01
CA GLU A 4 1.89 -20.05 5.32
C GLU A 4 3.14 -20.94 5.24
N LEU A 5 3.10 -22.03 4.47
CA LEU A 5 4.26 -22.88 4.25
C LEU A 5 5.38 -22.17 3.48
N LEU A 6 5.04 -21.31 2.50
CA LEU A 6 6.02 -20.48 1.80
C LEU A 6 6.62 -19.41 2.71
N ILE A 7 5.80 -18.77 3.56
CA ILE A 7 6.29 -17.79 4.55
C ILE A 7 7.29 -18.46 5.49
N GLN A 8 6.97 -19.65 6.00
CA GLN A 8 7.85 -20.40 6.89
C GLN A 8 9.14 -20.85 6.19
N ASP A 9 9.07 -21.30 4.94
CA ASP A 9 10.23 -21.67 4.14
C ASP A 9 11.14 -20.46 3.88
N ALA A 10 10.57 -19.32 3.46
CA ALA A 10 11.31 -18.09 3.20
C ALA A 10 12.00 -17.58 4.47
N ARG A 11 11.30 -17.52 5.61
CA ARG A 11 11.88 -17.12 6.91
C ARG A 11 13.02 -18.01 7.39
N LYS A 12 13.00 -19.30 7.06
CA LYS A 12 14.05 -20.26 7.45
C LYS A 12 15.26 -20.23 6.52
N SER A 13 15.04 -19.99 5.23
CA SER A 13 16.07 -20.15 4.19
C SER A 13 16.74 -18.83 3.78
N LEU A 14 16.08 -17.70 4.00
CA LEU A 14 16.55 -16.39 3.55
C LEU A 14 17.00 -15.53 4.73
N ARG A 15 18.08 -14.79 4.51
CA ARG A 15 18.58 -13.76 5.41
C ARG A 15 19.45 -12.79 4.63
N ILE A 16 19.18 -11.50 4.80
CA ILE A 16 19.97 -10.41 4.24
C ILE A 16 20.60 -9.62 5.37
N ARG A 17 21.91 -9.42 5.33
CA ARG A 17 22.58 -8.56 6.30
C ARG A 17 22.35 -7.08 5.98
N PRO A 18 22.31 -6.19 6.99
CA PRO A 18 22.14 -4.75 6.76
C PRO A 18 23.15 -4.17 5.76
N GLU A 19 24.39 -4.66 5.74
CA GLU A 19 25.41 -4.20 4.79
C GLU A 19 25.06 -4.56 3.34
N ALA A 20 24.51 -5.75 3.10
CA ALA A 20 24.10 -6.19 1.77
C ALA A 20 22.87 -5.40 1.27
N ALA A 21 21.89 -5.17 2.16
CA ALA A 21 20.73 -4.32 1.87
C ALA A 21 21.15 -2.87 1.55
N ALA A 22 22.04 -2.29 2.37
CA ALA A 22 22.55 -0.93 2.16
C ALA A 22 23.32 -0.79 0.83
N LEU A 23 24.10 -1.81 0.44
CA LEU A 23 24.75 -1.82 -0.86
C LEU A 23 23.75 -1.88 -2.01
N TYR A 24 22.70 -2.71 -1.91
CA TYR A 24 21.63 -2.78 -2.90
C TYR A 24 20.96 -1.41 -3.12
N VAL A 25 20.55 -0.74 -2.02
CA VAL A 25 19.94 0.60 -2.07
C VAL A 25 20.90 1.64 -2.64
N LYS A 26 22.19 1.57 -2.29
CA LYS A 26 23.21 2.51 -2.77
C LYS A 26 23.38 2.49 -4.29
N VAL A 27 23.21 1.34 -4.94
CA VAL A 27 23.39 1.19 -6.40
C VAL A 27 22.08 1.05 -7.17
N LYS A 28 20.94 1.36 -6.53
CA LYS A 28 19.60 1.07 -7.06
C LYS A 28 19.36 1.59 -8.48
N ASP A 29 19.80 2.81 -8.78
CA ASP A 29 19.62 3.42 -10.10
C ASP A 29 20.38 2.63 -11.19
N SER A 30 21.61 2.20 -10.89
CA SER A 30 22.41 1.37 -11.80
C SER A 30 21.80 -0.02 -12.01
N LEU A 31 21.19 -0.60 -10.97
CA LEU A 31 20.46 -1.87 -11.10
C LEU A 31 19.25 -1.71 -12.02
N LEU A 32 18.44 -0.67 -11.79
CA LEU A 32 17.24 -0.38 -12.58
C LEU A 32 17.57 -0.14 -14.05
N ASP A 33 18.59 0.67 -14.35
CA ASP A 33 19.04 0.93 -15.71
C ASP A 33 19.49 -0.35 -16.43
N HIS A 34 20.23 -1.21 -15.74
CA HIS A 34 20.69 -2.48 -16.28
C HIS A 34 19.52 -3.43 -16.59
N VAL A 35 18.55 -3.55 -15.69
CA VAL A 35 17.37 -4.38 -15.89
C VAL A 35 16.52 -3.85 -17.03
N ASN A 36 16.29 -2.53 -17.08
CA ASN A 36 15.56 -1.88 -18.15
C ASN A 36 16.21 -2.12 -19.51
N ALA A 37 17.53 -1.97 -19.63
CA ALA A 37 18.26 -2.27 -20.85
C ALA A 37 18.12 -3.74 -21.25
N SER A 38 18.43 -4.67 -20.32
CA SER A 38 18.39 -6.11 -20.58
C SER A 38 17.01 -6.60 -21.00
N MET A 39 15.95 -6.13 -20.37
CA MET A 39 14.58 -6.54 -20.72
C MET A 39 14.09 -5.90 -22.01
N THR A 40 14.47 -4.64 -22.28
CA THR A 40 14.13 -3.95 -23.54
C THR A 40 14.70 -4.68 -24.76
N GLU A 41 15.90 -5.24 -24.63
CA GLU A 41 16.58 -5.97 -25.71
C GLU A 41 16.10 -7.42 -25.87
N HIS A 42 15.25 -7.92 -24.97
CA HIS A 42 14.80 -9.31 -25.00
C HIS A 42 13.98 -9.59 -26.29
N PRO A 43 14.33 -10.59 -27.13
CA PRO A 43 13.70 -10.80 -28.43
C PRO A 43 12.19 -11.02 -28.41
N ARG A 44 11.67 -11.54 -27.28
CA ARG A 44 10.24 -11.78 -27.06
C ARG A 44 9.56 -10.73 -26.20
N ILE A 45 10.16 -9.55 -26.00
CA ILE A 45 9.65 -8.60 -25.00
C ILE A 45 8.21 -8.18 -25.28
N ALA A 46 7.83 -7.98 -26.54
CA ALA A 46 6.47 -7.67 -26.96
C ALA A 46 5.46 -8.75 -26.51
N ASP A 47 5.81 -10.03 -26.63
CA ASP A 47 4.97 -11.15 -26.16
C ASP A 47 4.90 -11.19 -24.62
N LEU A 48 6.04 -10.96 -23.96
CA LEU A 48 6.15 -11.06 -22.50
C LEU A 48 5.31 -9.99 -21.80
N ILE A 49 5.26 -8.78 -22.34
CA ILE A 49 4.46 -7.68 -21.80
C ILE A 49 3.07 -7.58 -22.43
N GLY A 50 2.65 -8.54 -23.27
CA GLY A 50 1.32 -8.55 -23.88
C GLY A 50 1.02 -7.38 -24.82
N GLY A 51 2.06 -6.81 -25.46
CA GLY A 51 1.92 -5.63 -26.31
C GLY A 51 1.73 -4.30 -25.54
N ASN A 52 1.84 -4.30 -24.22
CA ASN A 52 1.79 -3.07 -23.42
C ASN A 52 2.93 -2.09 -23.76
N PRO A 53 2.76 -0.78 -23.47
CA PRO A 53 3.83 0.20 -23.63
C PRO A 53 5.06 -0.13 -22.77
N MET A 54 6.26 0.11 -23.32
CA MET A 54 7.52 -0.11 -22.58
C MET A 54 7.62 0.72 -21.30
N SER A 55 6.94 1.86 -21.21
CA SER A 55 6.88 2.66 -19.98
C SER A 55 6.26 1.87 -18.84
N MET A 56 5.19 1.11 -19.08
CA MET A 56 4.54 0.30 -18.05
C MET A 56 5.50 -0.75 -17.48
N MET A 57 6.30 -1.40 -18.33
CA MET A 57 7.34 -2.32 -17.89
C MET A 57 8.40 -1.63 -17.03
N ARG A 58 8.83 -0.43 -17.42
CA ARG A 58 9.84 0.35 -16.66
C ARG A 58 9.30 0.80 -15.30
N ASP A 59 8.03 1.21 -15.24
CA ASP A 59 7.34 1.55 -14.00
C ASP A 59 7.26 0.32 -13.08
N ASN A 60 6.95 -0.85 -13.63
CA ASN A 60 6.95 -2.12 -12.92
C ASN A 60 8.33 -2.46 -12.34
N HIS A 61 9.40 -2.30 -13.13
CA HIS A 61 10.77 -2.51 -12.63
C HIS A 61 11.14 -1.53 -11.51
N SER A 62 10.73 -0.27 -11.60
CA SER A 62 10.95 0.72 -10.53
C SER A 62 10.21 0.31 -9.24
N ASN A 63 8.94 -0.09 -9.36
CA ASN A 63 8.16 -0.57 -8.23
C ASN A 63 8.76 -1.83 -7.61
N HIS A 64 9.26 -2.76 -8.43
CA HIS A 64 9.96 -3.95 -7.95
C HIS A 64 11.26 -3.59 -7.21
N LEU A 65 12.06 -2.66 -7.73
CA LEU A 65 13.29 -2.19 -7.07
C LEU A 65 13.01 -1.67 -5.66
N ASP A 66 12.03 -0.77 -5.53
CA ASP A 66 11.67 -0.15 -4.25
C ASP A 66 11.01 -1.18 -3.29
N PHE A 67 10.21 -2.09 -3.83
CA PHE A 67 9.65 -3.21 -3.07
C PHE A 67 10.74 -4.15 -2.53
N MET A 68 11.68 -4.57 -3.38
CA MET A 68 12.74 -5.48 -2.98
C MET A 68 13.71 -4.80 -2.00
N SER A 69 13.96 -3.50 -2.16
CA SER A 69 14.69 -2.71 -1.16
C SER A 69 14.07 -2.83 0.23
N THR A 70 12.74 -2.71 0.31
CA THR A 70 11.97 -2.90 1.55
C THR A 70 12.13 -4.32 2.12
N VAL A 71 12.00 -5.35 1.27
CA VAL A 71 12.15 -6.75 1.69
C VAL A 71 13.54 -7.01 2.25
N PHE A 72 14.59 -6.49 1.59
CA PHE A 72 15.99 -6.67 1.98
C PHE A 72 16.34 -5.93 3.26
N GLU A 73 15.95 -4.66 3.37
CA GLU A 73 16.26 -3.82 4.53
C GLU A 73 15.61 -4.36 5.81
N PHE A 74 14.35 -4.77 5.74
CA PHE A 74 13.58 -5.22 6.91
C PHE A 74 13.52 -6.74 7.06
N ASN A 75 14.21 -7.50 6.20
CA ASN A 75 14.09 -8.97 6.13
C ASN A 75 12.60 -9.41 6.18
N SER A 76 11.74 -8.71 5.44
CA SER A 76 10.29 -8.91 5.48
C SER A 76 9.86 -9.92 4.41
N PHE A 77 10.22 -11.19 4.64
CA PHE A 77 9.86 -12.27 3.72
C PHE A 77 8.37 -12.63 3.78
N GLU A 78 7.65 -12.25 4.84
CA GLU A 78 6.19 -12.36 4.88
C GLU A 78 5.56 -11.40 3.86
N LEU A 79 6.02 -10.15 3.82
CA LEU A 79 5.58 -9.16 2.85
C LEU A 79 5.91 -9.61 1.42
N LEU A 80 7.09 -10.21 1.20
CA LEU A 80 7.46 -10.84 -0.07
C LEU A 80 6.41 -11.85 -0.54
N VAL A 81 6.09 -12.84 0.31
CA VAL A 81 5.19 -13.93 -0.05
C VAL A 81 3.75 -13.46 -0.25
N LYS A 82 3.30 -12.44 0.49
CA LYS A 82 1.92 -11.92 0.36
C LYS A 82 1.73 -10.95 -0.82
N THR A 83 2.80 -10.24 -1.22
CA THR A 83 2.70 -9.23 -2.28
C THR A 83 2.88 -9.85 -3.67
N VAL A 84 3.82 -10.79 -3.83
CA VAL A 84 4.16 -11.35 -5.15
C VAL A 84 2.96 -12.02 -5.86
N PRO A 85 2.09 -12.81 -5.20
CA PRO A 85 0.91 -13.37 -5.86
C PRO A 85 -0.06 -12.30 -6.39
N TRP A 86 -0.18 -11.16 -5.69
CA TRP A 86 -0.99 -10.03 -6.16
C TRP A 86 -0.36 -9.39 -7.41
N VAL A 87 0.96 -9.17 -7.43
CA VAL A 87 1.68 -8.68 -8.62
C VAL A 87 1.46 -9.61 -9.82
N TYR A 88 1.60 -10.92 -9.60
CA TYR A 88 1.40 -11.94 -10.64
C TYR A 88 0.00 -11.88 -11.23
N ARG A 89 -1.02 -11.82 -10.37
CA ARG A 89 -2.42 -11.73 -10.79
C ARG A 89 -2.70 -10.44 -11.54
N SER A 90 -2.29 -9.30 -10.97
CA SER A 90 -2.54 -7.98 -11.54
C SER A 90 -1.88 -7.81 -12.91
N TYR A 91 -0.60 -8.11 -13.04
CA TYR A 91 0.11 -7.94 -14.32
C TYR A 91 -0.44 -8.91 -15.37
N HIS A 92 -0.74 -10.15 -14.99
CA HIS A 92 -1.27 -11.14 -15.92
C HIS A 92 -2.65 -10.77 -16.43
N ALA A 93 -3.53 -10.26 -15.55
CA ALA A 93 -4.83 -9.74 -15.96
C ALA A 93 -4.70 -8.59 -16.98
N HIS A 94 -3.65 -7.77 -16.86
CA HIS A 94 -3.34 -6.69 -17.80
C HIS A 94 -2.45 -7.13 -18.98
N GLY A 95 -2.40 -8.43 -19.28
CA GLY A 95 -1.81 -8.96 -20.51
C GLY A 95 -0.36 -9.43 -20.40
N PHE A 96 0.33 -9.24 -19.27
CA PHE A 96 1.69 -9.78 -19.12
C PHE A 96 1.64 -11.32 -19.09
N SER A 97 2.63 -11.95 -19.71
CA SER A 97 2.79 -13.41 -19.62
C SER A 97 3.36 -13.79 -18.24
N PHE A 98 2.97 -14.94 -17.69
CA PHE A 98 3.69 -15.49 -16.53
C PHE A 98 5.17 -15.77 -16.84
N ASP A 99 5.52 -15.99 -18.11
CA ASP A 99 6.91 -16.15 -18.54
C ASP A 99 7.74 -14.86 -18.42
N TYR A 100 7.10 -13.69 -18.20
CA TYR A 100 7.80 -12.43 -17.97
C TYR A 100 8.60 -12.47 -16.66
N PHE A 101 7.99 -12.94 -15.57
CA PHE A 101 8.59 -12.86 -14.24
C PHE A 101 9.93 -13.58 -14.13
N PRO A 102 10.11 -14.83 -14.62
CA PRO A 102 11.42 -15.46 -14.57
C PRO A 102 12.50 -14.71 -15.36
N ARG A 103 12.14 -14.04 -16.46
CA ARG A 103 13.08 -13.24 -17.27
C ARG A 103 13.49 -11.98 -16.53
N GLU A 104 12.53 -11.29 -15.95
CA GLU A 104 12.76 -10.12 -15.11
C GLU A 104 13.65 -10.47 -13.90
N LEU A 105 13.33 -11.54 -13.18
CA LEU A 105 14.10 -11.98 -12.01
C LEU A 105 15.54 -12.37 -12.38
N GLU A 106 15.78 -12.99 -13.54
CA GLU A 106 17.13 -13.26 -14.02
C GLU A 106 17.88 -11.97 -14.42
N ALA A 107 17.19 -10.98 -15.00
CA ALA A 107 17.78 -9.68 -15.27
C ALA A 107 18.22 -8.98 -13.97
N TRP A 108 17.38 -9.02 -12.93
CA TRP A 108 17.73 -8.52 -11.59
C TRP A 108 18.95 -9.24 -11.00
N LYS A 109 19.00 -10.57 -11.10
CA LYS A 109 20.16 -11.35 -10.64
C LYS A 109 21.45 -10.95 -11.32
N ASN A 110 21.41 -10.73 -12.63
CA ASN A 110 22.57 -10.32 -13.41
C ASN A 110 23.02 -8.91 -13.06
N ALA A 111 22.08 -7.97 -12.88
CA ALA A 111 22.37 -6.63 -12.37
C ALA A 111 23.06 -6.70 -11.00
N VAL A 112 22.51 -7.48 -10.07
CA VAL A 112 23.08 -7.67 -8.73
C VAL A 112 24.50 -8.23 -8.79
N LYS A 113 24.77 -9.23 -9.64
CA LYS A 113 26.14 -9.76 -9.84
C LYS A 113 27.12 -8.75 -10.42
N THR A 114 26.61 -7.82 -11.21
CA THR A 114 27.44 -6.81 -11.89
C THR A 114 27.85 -5.69 -10.94
N PHE A 115 26.92 -5.23 -10.08
CA PHE A 115 27.13 -4.00 -9.29
C PHE A 115 27.40 -4.23 -7.80
N LEU A 116 27.13 -5.41 -7.24
CA LEU A 116 27.39 -5.72 -5.83
C LEU A 116 28.65 -6.58 -5.67
N THR A 117 29.26 -6.49 -4.49
CA THR A 117 30.35 -7.40 -4.06
C THR A 117 29.89 -8.87 -4.11
N PRO A 118 30.79 -9.85 -4.34
CA PRO A 118 30.43 -11.27 -4.38
C PRO A 118 29.61 -11.75 -3.17
N GLU A 119 29.93 -11.28 -1.97
CA GLU A 119 29.25 -11.64 -0.72
C GLU A 119 27.81 -11.11 -0.69
N ALA A 120 27.62 -9.82 -0.94
CA ALA A 120 26.28 -9.20 -0.98
C ALA A 120 25.45 -9.76 -2.15
N SER A 121 26.07 -9.97 -3.32
CA SER A 121 25.43 -10.59 -4.48
C SER A 121 24.92 -11.99 -4.18
N LYS A 122 25.69 -12.81 -3.43
CA LYS A 122 25.26 -14.14 -3.00
C LYS A 122 24.01 -14.08 -2.11
N GLU A 123 23.96 -13.15 -1.17
CA GLU A 123 22.81 -12.99 -0.26
C GLU A 123 21.56 -12.51 -1.00
N ILE A 124 21.67 -11.44 -1.78
CA ILE A 124 20.54 -10.87 -2.53
C ILE A 124 20.03 -11.87 -3.57
N ASN A 125 20.92 -12.52 -4.32
CA ASN A 125 20.51 -13.51 -5.32
C ASN A 125 19.88 -14.76 -4.70
N ALA A 126 20.16 -15.10 -3.45
CA ALA A 126 19.46 -16.20 -2.78
C ALA A 126 17.95 -15.94 -2.70
N VAL A 127 17.52 -14.68 -2.56
CA VAL A 127 16.09 -14.30 -2.56
C VAL A 127 15.51 -14.44 -3.97
N TYR A 128 16.20 -13.93 -5.00
CA TYR A 128 15.74 -14.08 -6.38
C TYR A 128 15.70 -15.55 -6.85
N ASP A 129 16.69 -16.35 -6.47
CA ASP A 129 16.72 -17.80 -6.71
C ASP A 129 15.54 -18.49 -6.00
N TRP A 130 15.21 -18.06 -4.77
CA TRP A 130 14.04 -18.55 -4.06
C TRP A 130 12.74 -18.19 -4.77
N MET A 131 12.61 -16.97 -5.29
CA MET A 131 11.44 -16.53 -6.08
C MET A 131 11.31 -17.35 -7.37
N LEU A 132 12.40 -17.55 -8.11
CA LEU A 132 12.44 -18.38 -9.32
C LEU A 132 12.04 -19.84 -9.02
N LYS A 133 12.59 -20.44 -7.97
CA LYS A 133 12.26 -21.80 -7.54
C LYS A 133 10.77 -21.95 -7.20
N ASN A 134 10.17 -20.91 -6.62
CA ASN A 134 8.76 -20.92 -6.21
C ASN A 134 7.81 -20.29 -7.24
N HIS A 135 8.29 -19.95 -8.44
CA HIS A 135 7.50 -19.27 -9.48
C HIS A 135 6.16 -19.98 -9.76
N GLY A 136 6.15 -21.31 -9.96
CA GLY A 136 4.91 -22.06 -10.18
C GLY A 136 3.93 -21.98 -9.01
N ARG A 137 4.42 -21.97 -7.77
CA ARG A 137 3.59 -21.82 -6.57
C ARG A 137 3.02 -20.40 -6.45
N MET A 138 3.77 -19.39 -6.89
CA MET A 138 3.28 -18.01 -6.96
C MET A 138 2.16 -17.87 -7.99
N ILE A 139 2.25 -18.56 -9.14
CA ILE A 139 1.14 -18.63 -10.11
C ILE A 139 -0.10 -19.27 -9.47
N GLU A 140 0.05 -20.43 -8.79
CA GLU A 140 -1.06 -21.08 -8.10
C GLU A 140 -1.72 -20.16 -7.07
N LEU A 141 -0.94 -19.47 -6.24
CA LEU A 141 -1.44 -18.50 -5.27
C LEU A 141 -2.08 -17.28 -5.93
N SER A 142 -1.56 -16.83 -7.07
CA SER A 142 -2.13 -15.70 -7.80
C SER A 142 -3.55 -15.99 -8.29
N ALA A 143 -3.89 -17.24 -8.57
CA ALA A 143 -5.25 -17.64 -8.96
C ALA A 143 -6.25 -17.62 -7.79
N ILE A 144 -5.78 -17.60 -6.54
CA ILE A 144 -6.63 -17.52 -5.36
C ILE A 144 -7.00 -16.06 -5.12
N LEU A 145 -8.28 -15.75 -5.22
CA LEU A 145 -8.78 -14.42 -4.89
C LEU A 145 -8.84 -14.23 -3.37
N PRO A 146 -8.47 -13.04 -2.86
CA PRO A 146 -8.62 -12.72 -1.45
C PRO A 146 -10.07 -12.90 -1.01
N ASP A 147 -10.25 -13.42 0.20
CA ASP A 147 -11.58 -13.67 0.79
C ASP A 147 -12.45 -12.40 0.73
N LYS A 148 -13.68 -12.56 0.24
CA LYS A 148 -14.71 -11.52 0.28
C LYS A 148 -15.31 -11.52 1.68
N ARG A 149 -14.58 -11.01 2.67
CA ARG A 149 -15.23 -10.65 3.93
C ARG A 149 -16.31 -9.63 3.59
N GLU A 150 -17.56 -9.96 3.88
CA GLU A 150 -18.70 -9.06 3.80
C GLU A 150 -18.94 -8.47 5.20
N PRO A 151 -18.23 -7.41 5.61
CA PRO A 151 -18.59 -6.69 6.83
C PRO A 151 -19.98 -6.10 6.65
N HIS A 152 -20.73 -5.91 7.75
CA HIS A 152 -22.07 -5.33 7.70
C HIS A 152 -23.00 -6.07 6.71
N PRO A 153 -23.42 -7.32 6.98
CA PRO A 153 -24.30 -8.08 6.07
C PRO A 153 -25.62 -7.35 5.76
N GLU A 154 -26.09 -6.50 6.68
CA GLU A 154 -27.26 -5.63 6.54
C GLU A 154 -27.10 -4.53 5.47
N LEU A 155 -25.88 -4.23 5.03
CA LEU A 155 -25.57 -3.23 3.99
C LEU A 155 -25.32 -3.86 2.61
N LYS A 156 -25.58 -5.16 2.45
CA LYS A 156 -25.26 -5.90 1.21
C LYS A 156 -25.91 -5.28 -0.04
N GLU A 157 -27.18 -4.90 0.06
CA GLU A 157 -27.92 -4.35 -1.07
C GLU A 157 -27.50 -2.90 -1.37
N GLU A 158 -27.19 -2.11 -0.35
CA GLU A 158 -26.65 -0.77 -0.46
C GLU A 158 -25.28 -0.80 -1.12
N ARG A 159 -24.38 -1.71 -0.73
CA ARG A 159 -23.08 -1.90 -1.39
C ARG A 159 -23.23 -2.23 -2.86
N ARG A 160 -24.12 -3.18 -3.19
CA ARG A 160 -24.37 -3.58 -4.58
C ARG A 160 -24.86 -2.40 -5.43
N LYS A 161 -25.83 -1.65 -4.92
CA LYS A 161 -26.36 -0.45 -5.59
C LYS A 161 -25.31 0.65 -5.70
N PHE A 162 -24.60 0.95 -4.61
CA PHE A 162 -23.59 2.00 -4.57
C PHE A 162 -22.44 1.72 -5.55
N GLY A 163 -21.90 0.50 -5.57
CA GLY A 163 -20.88 0.09 -6.54
C GLY A 163 -21.34 0.23 -7.99
N ALA A 164 -22.58 -0.18 -8.30
CA ALA A 164 -23.16 0.01 -9.63
C ALA A 164 -23.31 1.49 -10.00
N CYS A 165 -23.66 2.36 -9.04
CA CYS A 165 -23.77 3.80 -9.27
C CYS A 165 -22.41 4.44 -9.57
N LEU A 166 -21.36 4.03 -8.86
CA LEU A 166 -20.00 4.53 -9.09
C LEU A 166 -19.54 4.22 -10.52
N LEU A 167 -19.74 2.99 -10.98
CA LEU A 167 -19.39 2.56 -12.35
C LEU A 167 -20.27 3.22 -13.42
N ALA A 168 -21.52 3.55 -13.09
CA ALA A 168 -22.43 4.26 -13.99
C ALA A 168 -22.30 5.80 -13.92
N ALA A 169 -21.40 6.34 -13.09
CA ALA A 169 -21.24 7.77 -12.81
C ALA A 169 -22.54 8.47 -12.29
N ASP A 170 -23.44 7.73 -11.64
CA ASP A 170 -24.70 8.27 -11.10
C ASP A 170 -24.49 8.95 -9.74
N PHE A 171 -23.91 10.15 -9.79
CA PHE A 171 -23.62 10.96 -8.59
C PHE A 171 -24.87 11.19 -7.70
N PRO A 172 -26.04 11.61 -8.23
CA PRO A 172 -27.23 11.83 -7.40
C PRO A 172 -27.67 10.59 -6.63
N LEU A 173 -27.67 9.40 -7.26
CA LEU A 173 -28.05 8.16 -6.59
C LEU A 173 -26.98 7.73 -5.57
N GLY A 174 -25.69 7.84 -5.91
CA GLY A 174 -24.60 7.58 -4.98
C GLY A 174 -24.69 8.45 -3.72
N MET A 175 -24.94 9.75 -3.91
CA MET A 175 -25.14 10.71 -2.82
C MET A 175 -26.33 10.33 -1.93
N LYS A 176 -27.46 9.93 -2.53
CA LYS A 176 -28.65 9.50 -1.81
C LYS A 176 -28.40 8.23 -0.99
N ILE A 177 -27.75 7.21 -1.57
CA ILE A 177 -27.44 5.96 -0.88
C ILE A 177 -26.50 6.23 0.30
N ALA A 178 -25.39 6.91 0.07
CA ALA A 178 -24.42 7.24 1.11
C ALA A 178 -25.04 8.07 2.24
N GLY A 179 -25.85 9.09 1.90
CA GLY A 179 -26.59 9.88 2.87
C GLY A 179 -27.57 9.06 3.72
N SER A 180 -28.29 8.10 3.11
CA SER A 180 -29.21 7.22 3.86
C SER A 180 -28.50 6.24 4.80
N VAL A 181 -27.26 5.84 4.48
CA VAL A 181 -26.44 5.00 5.37
C VAL A 181 -25.91 5.84 6.53
N LEU A 182 -25.53 7.09 6.28
CA LEU A 182 -25.07 8.02 7.32
C LEU A 182 -26.15 8.34 8.36
N GLU A 183 -27.44 8.27 8.00
CA GLU A 183 -28.57 8.53 8.90
C GLU A 183 -28.89 7.35 9.84
N ARG A 184 -28.22 6.20 9.68
CA ARG A 184 -28.40 5.04 10.56
C ARG A 184 -27.70 5.25 11.90
N GLU A 185 -28.05 4.41 12.88
CA GLU A 185 -27.26 4.27 14.10
C GLU A 185 -25.81 3.90 13.75
N ASN A 186 -24.84 4.54 14.41
CA ASN A 186 -23.41 4.46 14.05
C ASN A 186 -23.13 4.77 12.58
N GLY A 187 -23.92 5.70 12.00
CA GLY A 187 -23.92 6.00 10.57
C GLY A 187 -22.58 6.39 9.98
N GLN A 188 -21.69 7.02 10.76
CA GLN A 188 -20.32 7.33 10.32
C GLN A 188 -19.51 6.05 10.04
N GLU A 189 -19.51 5.11 10.99
CA GLU A 189 -18.83 3.83 10.83
C GLU A 189 -19.47 2.99 9.73
N ALA A 190 -20.81 2.94 9.68
CA ALA A 190 -21.56 2.25 8.64
C ALA A 190 -21.26 2.80 7.23
N LEU A 191 -21.15 4.13 7.09
CA LEU A 191 -20.78 4.78 5.84
C LEU A 191 -19.36 4.41 5.41
N TYR A 192 -18.38 4.59 6.29
CA TYR A 192 -16.98 4.40 5.91
C TYR A 192 -16.57 2.94 5.81
N LEU A 193 -16.82 2.15 6.85
CA LEU A 193 -16.35 0.76 6.97
C LEU A 193 -17.37 -0.26 6.44
N GLY A 194 -18.66 0.10 6.45
CA GLY A 194 -19.74 -0.78 5.98
C GLY A 194 -20.12 -0.61 4.50
N LEU A 195 -19.97 0.59 3.95
CA LEU A 195 -20.34 0.92 2.57
C LEU A 195 -19.12 1.25 1.70
N ILE A 196 -18.39 2.32 2.01
CA ILE A 196 -17.37 2.88 1.12
C ILE A 196 -16.16 1.95 1.00
N GLN A 197 -15.52 1.57 2.11
CA GLN A 197 -14.33 0.74 2.09
C GLN A 197 -14.57 -0.61 1.37
N PRO A 198 -15.65 -1.37 1.67
CA PRO A 198 -15.89 -2.64 0.98
C PRO A 198 -16.19 -2.46 -0.52
N VAL A 199 -16.89 -1.39 -0.91
CA VAL A 199 -17.15 -1.12 -2.32
C VAL A 199 -15.87 -0.74 -3.05
N MET A 200 -15.02 0.10 -2.46
CA MET A 200 -13.75 0.49 -3.08
C MET A 200 -12.76 -0.67 -3.17
N TYR A 201 -12.77 -1.60 -2.21
CA TYR A 201 -12.03 -2.85 -2.34
C TYR A 201 -12.56 -3.72 -3.49
N GLU A 202 -13.87 -3.74 -3.73
CA GLU A 202 -14.43 -4.44 -4.89
C GLU A 202 -14.08 -3.76 -6.21
N ILE A 203 -14.14 -2.42 -6.28
CA ILE A 203 -13.67 -1.66 -7.45
C ILE A 203 -12.21 -1.99 -7.75
N GLY A 204 -11.33 -1.97 -6.74
CA GLY A 204 -9.92 -2.34 -6.91
C GLY A 204 -9.73 -3.78 -7.40
N ARG A 205 -10.55 -4.74 -6.91
CA ARG A 205 -10.52 -6.13 -7.37
C ARG A 205 -10.99 -6.27 -8.82
N LEU A 206 -12.01 -5.51 -9.23
CA LEU A 206 -12.50 -5.52 -10.61
C LEU A 206 -11.42 -4.96 -11.55
N TRP A 207 -10.73 -3.89 -11.15
CA TRP A 207 -9.60 -3.36 -11.90
C TRP A 207 -8.45 -4.37 -11.98
N GLU A 208 -8.08 -4.98 -10.86
CA GLU A 208 -7.03 -6.00 -10.79
C GLU A 208 -7.29 -7.19 -11.72
N GLN A 209 -8.56 -7.50 -12.00
CA GLN A 209 -9.00 -8.59 -12.88
C GLN A 209 -9.28 -8.15 -14.32
N ASP A 210 -8.91 -6.92 -14.69
CA ASP A 210 -9.20 -6.32 -16.00
C ASP A 210 -10.70 -6.37 -16.36
N LYS A 211 -11.58 -6.23 -15.35
CA LYS A 211 -13.03 -6.13 -15.53
C LYS A 211 -13.52 -4.71 -15.68
N ILE A 212 -12.73 -3.76 -15.20
CA ILE A 212 -12.92 -2.33 -15.40
C ILE A 212 -11.55 -1.73 -15.74
N SER A 213 -11.56 -0.67 -16.53
CA SER A 213 -10.39 0.12 -16.88
C SER A 213 -9.90 0.97 -15.70
N ALA A 214 -8.64 1.43 -15.78
CA ALA A 214 -8.11 2.43 -14.86
C ALA A 214 -8.96 3.73 -14.86
N ALA A 215 -9.55 4.09 -16.00
CA ALA A 215 -10.43 5.27 -16.09
C ALA A 215 -11.73 5.10 -15.27
N GLU A 216 -12.31 3.91 -15.28
CA GLU A 216 -13.51 3.58 -14.48
C GLU A 216 -13.18 3.52 -12.98
N GLU A 217 -12.03 2.96 -12.60
CA GLU A 217 -11.53 3.00 -11.22
C GLU A 217 -11.34 4.46 -10.74
N HIS A 218 -10.62 5.28 -11.51
CA HIS A 218 -10.40 6.69 -11.18
C HIS A 218 -11.71 7.47 -11.08
N MET A 219 -12.67 7.20 -11.97
CA MET A 219 -14.00 7.80 -11.92
C MET A 219 -14.73 7.42 -10.63
N ALA A 220 -14.71 6.14 -10.25
CA ALA A 220 -15.31 5.66 -9.01
C ALA A 220 -14.66 6.33 -7.77
N THR A 221 -13.33 6.35 -7.70
CA THR A 221 -12.57 6.99 -6.62
C THR A 221 -12.86 8.49 -6.52
N SER A 222 -12.86 9.21 -7.65
CA SER A 222 -13.20 10.64 -7.70
C SER A 222 -14.64 10.91 -7.26
N MET A 223 -15.59 10.07 -7.67
CA MET A 223 -16.99 10.18 -7.26
C MET A 223 -17.15 9.95 -5.74
N VAL A 224 -16.46 8.97 -5.16
CA VAL A 224 -16.43 8.77 -3.69
C VAL A 224 -15.88 10.00 -2.98
N GLY A 225 -14.77 10.58 -3.46
CA GLY A 225 -14.21 11.80 -2.89
C GLY A 225 -15.21 12.96 -2.87
N ARG A 226 -15.96 13.15 -3.97
CA ARG A 226 -17.03 14.16 -4.06
C ARG A 226 -18.21 13.88 -3.12
N ILE A 227 -18.61 12.61 -2.99
CA ILE A 227 -19.69 12.19 -2.07
C ILE A 227 -19.29 12.47 -0.62
N LEU A 228 -18.05 12.11 -0.23
CA LEU A 228 -17.53 12.36 1.11
C LEU A 228 -17.43 13.85 1.42
N ALA A 229 -16.92 14.66 0.49
CA ALA A 229 -16.89 16.11 0.65
C ALA A 229 -18.30 16.70 0.83
N GLY A 230 -19.30 16.17 0.09
CA GLY A 230 -20.69 16.59 0.23
C GLY A 230 -21.37 16.16 1.54
N LEU A 231 -20.93 15.06 2.15
CA LEU A 231 -21.43 14.59 3.45
C LEU A 231 -20.69 15.15 4.65
N TYR A 232 -19.52 15.74 4.45
CA TYR A 232 -18.63 16.13 5.54
C TYR A 232 -19.31 17.02 6.59
N ALA A 233 -20.10 18.01 6.16
CA ALA A 233 -20.84 18.91 7.07
C ALA A 233 -21.95 18.22 7.89
N ARG A 234 -22.29 16.97 7.57
CA ARG A 234 -23.29 16.14 8.28
C ARG A 234 -22.64 15.18 9.27
N LEU A 235 -21.31 15.06 9.28
CA LEU A 235 -20.60 14.20 10.21
C LEU A 235 -20.71 14.75 11.64
N PRO A 236 -20.68 13.87 12.66
CA PRO A 236 -20.67 14.33 14.04
C PRO A 236 -19.41 15.15 14.30
N VAL A 237 -19.59 16.34 14.87
CA VAL A 237 -18.48 17.18 15.34
C VAL A 237 -18.44 17.06 16.86
N SER A 238 -17.35 16.49 17.38
CA SER A 238 -17.12 16.46 18.82
C SER A 238 -16.69 17.84 19.31
N SER A 239 -17.17 18.23 20.49
CA SER A 239 -16.70 19.43 21.20
C SER A 239 -15.48 19.14 22.08
N ALA A 240 -15.04 17.88 22.16
CA ALA A 240 -13.84 17.51 22.88
C ALA A 240 -12.61 18.12 22.18
N ASN A 241 -11.63 18.56 22.96
CA ASN A 241 -10.34 18.98 22.46
C ASN A 241 -9.28 17.96 22.92
N ARG A 242 -8.97 17.00 22.04
CA ARG A 242 -7.97 15.96 22.29
C ARG A 242 -6.55 16.38 21.90
N GLY A 243 -6.41 17.56 21.32
CA GLY A 243 -5.17 18.06 20.76
C GLY A 243 -5.07 17.81 19.26
N ARG A 244 -3.88 18.11 18.73
CA ARG A 244 -3.63 18.12 17.29
C ARG A 244 -2.93 16.86 16.82
N ALA A 245 -3.25 16.41 15.61
CA ALA A 245 -2.52 15.36 14.92
C ALA A 245 -2.37 15.65 13.42
N VAL A 246 -1.43 14.94 12.79
CA VAL A 246 -1.24 14.95 11.33
C VAL A 246 -1.62 13.58 10.80
N VAL A 247 -2.42 13.53 9.73
CA VAL A 247 -2.80 12.29 9.04
C VAL A 247 -2.44 12.44 7.57
N THR A 248 -1.70 11.47 7.02
CA THR A 248 -1.21 11.50 5.64
C THR A 248 -1.17 10.11 5.03
N SER A 249 -1.30 10.02 3.71
CA SER A 249 -0.74 8.87 3.01
C SER A 249 0.78 9.01 2.88
N ALA A 250 1.48 7.90 2.67
CA ALA A 250 2.93 7.95 2.47
C ALA A 250 3.35 8.84 1.28
N PRO A 251 4.59 9.33 1.25
CA PRO A 251 5.15 9.92 0.03
C PRO A 251 5.11 8.89 -1.10
N ASN A 252 4.86 9.33 -2.34
CA ASN A 252 4.63 8.47 -3.51
C ASN A 252 3.41 7.53 -3.38
N GLU A 253 2.51 7.79 -2.43
CA GLU A 253 1.23 7.10 -2.28
C GLU A 253 0.09 7.98 -2.77
N PHE A 254 -0.67 7.49 -3.74
CA PHE A 254 -1.84 8.18 -4.31
C PHE A 254 -3.16 7.67 -3.69
N HIS A 255 -3.12 6.58 -2.94
CA HIS A 255 -4.28 6.03 -2.26
C HIS A 255 -4.54 6.76 -0.94
N GLU A 256 -5.33 7.84 -0.97
CA GLU A 256 -5.62 8.68 0.22
C GLU A 256 -6.91 8.33 0.97
N LEU A 257 -7.80 7.51 0.38
CA LEU A 257 -9.12 7.25 0.98
C LEU A 257 -9.03 6.65 2.39
N GLY A 258 -8.11 5.72 2.63
CA GLY A 258 -7.93 5.13 3.96
C GLY A 258 -7.47 6.16 5.01
N ALA A 259 -6.54 7.03 4.64
CA ALA A 259 -6.08 8.13 5.48
C ALA A 259 -7.20 9.16 5.72
N ARG A 260 -8.01 9.44 4.70
CA ARG A 260 -9.17 10.34 4.79
C ARG A 260 -10.22 9.82 5.76
N ILE A 261 -10.57 8.52 5.66
CA ILE A 261 -11.51 7.87 6.59
C ILE A 261 -11.01 8.01 8.03
N LEU A 262 -9.73 7.73 8.27
CA LEU A 262 -9.15 7.87 9.61
C LEU A 262 -9.20 9.33 10.10
N ALA A 263 -8.87 10.30 9.24
CA ALA A 263 -8.93 11.72 9.58
C ALA A 263 -10.36 12.14 9.99
N ASP A 264 -11.36 11.83 9.16
CA ASP A 264 -12.77 12.19 9.42
C ASP A 264 -13.28 11.54 10.73
N MET A 265 -12.86 10.29 11.03
CA MET A 265 -13.25 9.61 12.27
C MET A 265 -12.50 10.14 13.50
N LEU A 266 -11.26 10.59 13.38
CA LEU A 266 -10.51 11.24 14.46
C LEU A 266 -11.08 12.63 14.77
N GLU A 267 -11.46 13.40 13.75
CA GLU A 267 -12.16 14.68 13.93
C GLU A 267 -13.49 14.49 14.67
N ALA A 268 -14.25 13.45 14.31
CA ALA A 268 -15.46 13.06 15.02
C ALA A 268 -15.20 12.61 16.48
N ASP A 269 -14.02 12.11 16.80
CA ASP A 269 -13.59 11.81 18.17
C ASP A 269 -13.10 13.07 18.94
N GLY A 270 -12.87 14.19 18.26
CA GLY A 270 -12.47 15.48 18.86
C GLY A 270 -10.99 15.83 18.74
N TRP A 271 -10.30 15.28 17.73
CA TRP A 271 -8.94 15.67 17.37
C TRP A 271 -8.94 16.83 16.36
N ASP A 272 -7.97 17.74 16.47
CA ASP A 272 -7.66 18.76 15.46
C ASP A 272 -6.73 18.14 14.41
N ILE A 273 -7.27 17.74 13.24
CA ILE A 273 -6.53 16.96 12.24
C ILE A 273 -6.00 17.83 11.10
N PHE A 274 -4.70 17.72 10.87
CA PHE A 274 -4.04 18.19 9.66
C PHE A 274 -3.99 17.03 8.67
N PHE A 275 -5.02 16.92 7.83
CA PHE A 275 -5.06 15.92 6.76
C PHE A 275 -4.32 16.45 5.52
N LEU A 276 -3.25 15.75 5.11
CA LEU A 276 -2.40 16.19 4.00
C LEU A 276 -2.73 15.54 2.65
N GLY A 277 -3.59 14.53 2.64
CA GLY A 277 -3.90 13.76 1.43
C GLY A 277 -2.75 12.86 0.97
N ALA A 278 -2.70 12.66 -0.35
CA ALA A 278 -1.72 11.87 -1.06
C ALA A 278 -0.36 12.55 -1.28
N ASN A 279 0.70 11.74 -1.40
CA ASN A 279 1.98 12.10 -2.01
C ASN A 279 2.64 13.40 -1.50
N THR A 280 2.59 13.67 -0.19
CA THR A 280 3.35 14.79 0.39
C THR A 280 4.84 14.46 0.43
N PRO A 281 5.75 15.32 -0.08
CA PRO A 281 7.19 15.08 0.00
C PRO A 281 7.71 14.92 1.43
N VAL A 282 8.71 14.07 1.63
CA VAL A 282 9.28 13.73 2.95
C VAL A 282 9.71 14.98 3.72
N GLU A 283 10.45 15.87 3.07
CA GLU A 283 11.02 17.06 3.68
C GLU A 283 9.94 18.07 4.09
N GLU A 284 8.90 18.22 3.27
CA GLU A 284 7.78 19.12 3.56
C GLU A 284 6.88 18.56 4.67
N LEU A 285 6.68 17.24 4.71
CA LEU A 285 5.97 16.58 5.80
C LEU A 285 6.67 16.82 7.14
N ILE A 286 7.99 16.60 7.22
CA ILE A 286 8.76 16.80 8.47
C ILE A 286 8.69 18.28 8.90
N LYS A 287 8.82 19.23 7.97
CA LYS A 287 8.66 20.66 8.26
C LYS A 287 7.28 20.98 8.81
N LEU A 288 6.23 20.41 8.22
CA LEU A 288 4.85 20.59 8.68
C LEU A 288 4.65 20.02 10.08
N VAL A 289 5.13 18.79 10.34
CA VAL A 289 5.07 18.16 11.67
C VAL A 289 5.74 19.05 12.71
N ARG A 290 6.93 19.60 12.41
CA ARG A 290 7.61 20.54 13.30
C ARG A 290 6.82 21.82 13.56
N LYS A 291 6.19 22.38 12.54
CA LYS A 291 5.37 23.60 12.67
C LYS A 291 4.06 23.35 13.41
N ALA A 292 3.43 22.20 13.17
CA ALA A 292 2.13 21.85 13.73
C ALA A 292 2.22 21.44 15.21
N ASP A 293 3.37 20.90 15.64
CA ASP A 293 3.60 20.31 16.97
C ASP A 293 2.49 19.31 17.35
N PRO A 294 2.26 18.26 16.54
CA PRO A 294 1.17 17.32 16.78
C PRO A 294 1.51 16.35 17.91
N ARG A 295 0.48 15.87 18.61
CA ARG A 295 0.60 14.72 19.52
C ARG A 295 1.07 13.47 18.78
N PHE A 296 0.60 13.30 17.54
CA PHE A 296 1.02 12.20 16.68
C PHE A 296 0.94 12.49 15.19
N LEU A 297 1.71 11.69 14.44
CA LEU A 297 1.64 11.54 13.00
C LEU A 297 1.09 10.15 12.67
N ALA A 298 0.00 10.07 11.92
CA ALA A 298 -0.53 8.83 11.37
C ALA A 298 -0.23 8.73 9.87
N ILE A 299 0.40 7.63 9.46
CA ILE A 299 0.80 7.39 8.06
C ILE A 299 0.07 6.15 7.52
N SER A 300 -0.72 6.33 6.49
CA SER A 300 -1.35 5.25 5.74
C SER A 300 -0.45 4.79 4.59
N VAL A 301 -0.22 3.48 4.48
CA VAL A 301 0.61 2.87 3.44
C VAL A 301 -0.15 1.73 2.77
N THR A 302 -0.48 1.89 1.50
CA THR A 302 -1.12 0.84 0.71
C THR A 302 -0.07 0.04 -0.05
N MET A 303 0.83 0.73 -0.74
CA MET A 303 1.84 0.11 -1.58
C MET A 303 3.13 -0.16 -0.81
N PRO A 304 3.59 -1.42 -0.72
CA PRO A 304 4.78 -1.75 0.07
C PRO A 304 6.09 -1.12 -0.43
N PHE A 305 6.16 -0.72 -1.70
CA PHE A 305 7.30 0.00 -2.27
C PHE A 305 7.47 1.43 -1.76
N ASN A 306 6.53 1.96 -0.95
CA ASN A 306 6.67 3.28 -0.32
C ASN A 306 7.33 3.23 1.07
N MET A 307 7.78 2.06 1.53
CA MET A 307 8.24 1.85 2.91
C MET A 307 9.58 2.53 3.22
N ASP A 308 10.49 2.64 2.25
CA ASP A 308 11.77 3.36 2.39
C ASP A 308 11.55 4.85 2.73
N ARG A 309 10.57 5.47 2.09
CA ARG A 309 10.15 6.86 2.34
C ARG A 309 9.56 7.02 3.73
N VAL A 310 8.76 6.05 4.18
CA VAL A 310 8.23 6.02 5.55
C VAL A 310 9.36 5.87 6.56
N ALA A 311 10.36 5.03 6.30
CA ALA A 311 11.53 4.85 7.18
C ALA A 311 12.34 6.14 7.29
N THR A 312 12.46 6.87 6.18
CA THR A 312 13.12 8.18 6.12
C THR A 312 12.36 9.22 6.96
N ILE A 313 11.02 9.24 6.89
CA ILE A 313 10.19 10.13 7.74
C ILE A 313 10.41 9.82 9.22
N ILE A 314 10.30 8.54 9.61
CA ILE A 314 10.47 8.12 11.00
C ILE A 314 11.87 8.49 11.49
N SER A 315 12.91 8.16 10.73
CA SER A 315 14.28 8.52 11.06
C SER A 315 14.47 10.03 11.19
N GLY A 316 13.90 10.82 10.28
CA GLY A 316 13.93 12.28 10.32
C GLY A 316 13.27 12.85 11.58
N ILE A 317 12.12 12.29 12.00
CA ILE A 317 11.43 12.67 13.24
C ILE A 317 12.27 12.28 14.47
N ARG A 318 12.84 11.08 14.51
CA ARG A 318 13.64 10.61 15.65
C ARG A 318 14.97 11.34 15.81
N ASN A 319 15.58 11.77 14.71
CA ASN A 319 16.83 12.52 14.72
C ASN A 319 16.65 14.01 15.05
N ASP A 320 15.41 14.51 15.09
CA ASP A 320 15.09 15.86 15.51
C ASP A 320 14.61 15.86 16.97
N SER A 321 15.46 16.37 17.87
CA SER A 321 15.13 16.47 19.30
C SER A 321 13.86 17.30 19.58
N ALA A 322 13.47 18.22 18.69
CA ALA A 322 12.23 18.98 18.85
C ALA A 322 10.98 18.13 18.59
N LEU A 323 11.11 16.98 17.93
CA LEU A 323 10.01 16.08 17.57
C LEU A 323 10.02 14.78 18.38
N SER A 324 10.87 14.68 19.41
CA SER A 324 11.04 13.43 20.18
C SER A 324 9.76 12.98 20.91
N SER A 325 8.82 13.90 21.17
CA SER A 325 7.52 13.61 21.78
C SER A 325 6.47 13.13 20.78
N VAL A 326 6.66 13.35 19.48
CA VAL A 326 5.66 13.02 18.45
C VAL A 326 5.55 11.51 18.32
N LYS A 327 4.36 10.97 18.60
CA LYS A 327 4.05 9.57 18.38
C LYS A 327 3.80 9.28 16.90
N ILE A 328 4.20 8.10 16.43
CA ILE A 328 4.04 7.69 15.03
C ILE A 328 3.15 6.45 14.98
N LEU A 329 1.96 6.61 14.40
CA LEU A 329 1.05 5.52 14.09
C LEU A 329 1.18 5.15 12.61
N VAL A 330 1.25 3.87 12.31
CA VAL A 330 1.22 3.39 10.92
C VAL A 330 0.08 2.42 10.68
N GLY A 331 -0.43 2.39 9.45
CA GLY A 331 -1.51 1.49 9.04
C GLY A 331 -1.61 1.36 7.52
N GLY A 332 -2.64 0.67 7.06
CA GLY A 332 -2.86 0.40 5.64
C GLY A 332 -2.43 -0.99 5.19
N ALA A 333 -2.71 -1.32 3.93
CA ALA A 333 -2.59 -2.68 3.41
C ALA A 333 -1.17 -3.26 3.54
N ALA A 334 -0.13 -2.44 3.37
CA ALA A 334 1.26 -2.89 3.49
C ALA A 334 1.60 -3.38 4.91
N PHE A 335 1.16 -2.65 5.95
CA PHE A 335 1.36 -3.07 7.33
C PHE A 335 0.43 -4.20 7.76
N ASN A 336 -0.76 -4.29 7.16
CA ASN A 336 -1.66 -5.42 7.39
C ASN A 336 -1.11 -6.73 6.79
N ALA A 337 -0.28 -6.63 5.75
CA ALA A 337 0.42 -7.77 5.15
C ALA A 337 1.56 -8.30 6.03
N ASP A 338 2.40 -7.44 6.63
CA ASP A 338 3.39 -7.83 7.66
C ASP A 338 3.17 -7.00 8.94
N ARG A 339 2.45 -7.59 9.90
CA ARG A 339 2.10 -6.95 11.18
C ARG A 339 3.29 -6.72 12.11
N THR A 340 4.49 -7.19 11.74
CA THR A 340 5.73 -6.97 12.48
C THR A 340 6.59 -5.85 11.91
N LEU A 341 6.21 -5.30 10.74
CA LEU A 341 7.03 -4.35 10.00
C LEU A 341 7.14 -3.00 10.72
N TRP A 342 6.09 -2.59 11.43
CA TRP A 342 6.06 -1.31 12.16
C TRP A 342 7.10 -1.26 13.30
N GLN A 343 7.41 -2.37 13.95
CA GLN A 343 8.50 -2.40 14.94
C GLN A 343 9.86 -2.23 14.27
N LYS A 344 10.05 -2.87 13.12
CA LYS A 344 11.33 -2.84 12.38
C LYS A 344 11.66 -1.46 11.85
N ILE A 345 10.64 -0.70 11.44
CA ILE A 345 10.79 0.66 10.92
C ILE A 345 10.80 1.75 12.00
N GLY A 346 10.52 1.38 13.26
CA GLY A 346 10.61 2.30 14.41
C GLY A 346 9.38 3.17 14.68
N ALA A 347 8.20 2.75 14.19
CA ALA A 347 6.93 3.38 14.56
C ALA A 347 6.58 3.08 16.03
N ASP A 348 5.74 3.92 16.66
CA ASP A 348 5.29 3.69 18.04
C ASP A 348 4.16 2.66 18.12
N ALA A 349 3.31 2.58 17.10
CA ALA A 349 2.22 1.61 17.02
C ALA A 349 1.79 1.33 15.57
N TRP A 350 1.08 0.22 15.41
CA TRP A 350 0.33 -0.14 14.20
C TRP A 350 -1.16 -0.28 14.52
N ALA A 351 -2.01 0.11 13.56
CA ALA A 351 -3.45 -0.13 13.60
C ALA A 351 -3.92 -0.88 12.35
N GLU A 352 -4.75 -1.91 12.55
CA GLU A 352 -5.33 -2.72 11.47
C GLU A 352 -6.40 -1.96 10.69
N ASP A 353 -7.12 -1.08 11.39
CA ASP A 353 -8.29 -0.34 10.91
C ASP A 353 -8.47 1.00 11.65
N PRO A 354 -9.33 1.91 11.17
CA PRO A 354 -9.56 3.19 11.84
C PRO A 354 -10.06 3.07 13.30
N PRO A 355 -10.97 2.15 13.67
CA PRO A 355 -11.37 1.99 15.08
C PRO A 355 -10.21 1.61 16.02
N SER A 356 -9.31 0.71 15.60
CA SER A 356 -8.12 0.35 16.37
C SER A 356 -7.12 1.51 16.44
N ALA A 357 -6.97 2.31 15.37
CA ALA A 357 -6.18 3.53 15.38
C ALA A 357 -6.68 4.52 16.43
N ILE A 358 -7.98 4.79 16.47
CA ILE A 358 -8.60 5.69 17.45
C ILE A 358 -8.35 5.20 18.89
N ARG A 359 -8.59 3.91 19.17
CA ARG A 359 -8.30 3.33 20.49
C ARG A 359 -6.82 3.47 20.87
N GLN A 360 -5.92 3.29 19.92
CA GLN A 360 -4.49 3.40 20.15
C GLN A 360 -4.09 4.84 20.51
N VAL A 361 -4.54 5.85 19.76
CA VAL A 361 -4.15 7.25 20.02
C VAL A 361 -4.83 7.82 21.26
N GLN A 362 -6.00 7.31 21.64
CA GLN A 362 -6.63 7.65 22.93
C GLN A 362 -5.84 7.17 24.15
N SER A 363 -4.95 6.19 23.98
CA SER A 363 -4.06 5.70 25.05
C SER A 363 -2.75 6.48 25.19
N TRP A 364 -2.48 7.45 24.30
CA TRP A 364 -1.24 8.23 24.24
C TRP A 364 -1.25 9.54 25.01
#